data_AF-A0A287AT35-F1
#
_entry.id   AF-A0A287AT35-F1
#
_cell.length_a   1.000
_cell.length_b   1.000
_cell.length_c   1.000
_cell.angle_alpha   90.00
_cell.angle_beta   90.00
_cell.angle_gamma   90.00
#
_symmetry.space_group_name_H-M   'P 1'
#
loop_
_entity.id
_entity.type
_entity.pdbx_description
1 polymer ?
#
loop_
_entity_poly.entity_id
_entity_poly.type
_entity_poly.pdbx_seq_one_letter_code
_entity_poly.pdbx_strand_id
1 'polypeptide(L)'
;MGGLRLLAVALTCCWWPQGSQGKTLRGSFSSAAARDAQGQSIGHFEFHGDHALLCVRINNIAVAVGKEAKLYLFQARELLKLREGSNGYSCSEKLSKAQLTRLHEFFFLLVLVYFVIACIYAQSLWQAIKKGGPMHMVLKVLTTALLLQAGSAFANYIHFSSYSKDGIGVPFMGSLAEFFDIASQIQMLYLLLSLCMGWTIVRMKKSQSRPLQWDSTPASTGIAVFIVITQSILLLWEQFEDTSPHSHHSHHNLAGILLIVLRICLALSLGCGLYQIITVERSTLKREFYITFAKGCILWFLCHPGLACISFIFNDYQREKVVTIGVILCQSVSMVILYRLFLSHSLYWEVSSLSSVTLPLTISSGHKSRPHF
;
A
#
# COMPACT_ATOMS: atom_id res chain seq x y z
N MET A 1 2.29 20.98 -18.49
CA MET A 1 1.09 20.84 -19.33
C MET A 1 1.25 19.77 -20.44
N GLY A 2 1.99 18.67 -20.19
CA GLY A 2 2.25 17.62 -21.21
C GLY A 2 1.38 16.36 -21.08
N GLY A 3 0.73 16.11 -19.94
CA GLY A 3 -0.02 14.86 -19.70
C GLY A 3 -1.43 14.83 -20.30
N LEU A 4 -2.06 15.99 -20.53
CA LEU A 4 -3.47 16.04 -20.97
C LEU A 4 -3.66 15.83 -22.48
N ARG A 5 -2.59 15.98 -23.29
CA ARG A 5 -2.66 15.80 -24.75
C ARG A 5 -2.52 14.34 -25.20
N LEU A 6 -1.98 13.45 -24.35
CA LEU A 6 -1.89 12.01 -24.63
C LEU A 6 -3.24 11.29 -24.50
N LEU A 7 -4.13 11.79 -23.63
CA LEU A 7 -5.49 11.25 -23.46
C LEU A 7 -6.41 11.56 -24.67
N ALA A 8 -6.18 12.67 -25.37
CA ALA A 8 -6.98 13.07 -26.54
C ALA A 8 -6.64 12.28 -27.82
N VAL A 9 -5.39 11.81 -27.96
CA VAL A 9 -4.96 10.95 -29.08
C VAL A 9 -5.44 9.51 -28.88
N ALA A 10 -5.57 9.05 -27.63
CA ALA A 10 -6.14 7.74 -27.33
C ALA A 10 -7.65 7.63 -27.63
N LEU A 11 -8.38 8.75 -27.61
CA LEU A 11 -9.84 8.79 -27.82
C LEU A 11 -10.27 8.95 -29.29
N THR A 12 -9.36 9.30 -30.20
CA THR A 12 -9.69 9.60 -31.61
C THR A 12 -9.40 8.44 -32.58
N CYS A 13 -8.77 7.36 -32.13
CA CYS A 13 -8.63 6.14 -32.94
C CYS A 13 -9.85 5.20 -32.85
N CYS A 14 -10.90 5.58 -32.12
CA CYS A 14 -12.07 4.74 -31.86
C CYS A 14 -13.11 4.68 -32.98
N TRP A 15 -13.02 5.48 -34.06
CA TRP A 15 -14.07 5.52 -35.08
C TRP A 15 -13.56 5.25 -36.49
N TRP A 16 -13.40 3.97 -36.80
CA TRP A 16 -13.71 3.45 -38.14
C TRP A 16 -13.97 1.94 -38.07
N PRO A 17 -15.22 1.44 -38.24
CA PRO A 17 -15.42 0.02 -38.47
C PRO A 17 -15.22 -0.27 -39.96
N GLN A 18 -14.14 -0.99 -40.28
CA GLN A 18 -14.12 -1.83 -41.48
C GLN A 18 -15.14 -2.96 -41.26
N GLY A 19 -15.99 -3.19 -42.27
CA GLY A 19 -17.04 -4.20 -42.21
C GLY A 19 -16.46 -5.59 -41.92
N SER A 20 -16.84 -6.17 -40.79
CA SER A 20 -16.45 -7.52 -40.40
C SER A 20 -17.40 -8.53 -41.04
N GLN A 21 -16.86 -9.43 -41.86
CA GLN A 21 -17.57 -10.66 -42.20
C GLN A 21 -17.41 -11.64 -41.04
N GLY A 22 -18.48 -11.80 -40.25
CA GLY A 22 -18.54 -12.78 -39.17
C GLY A 22 -19.07 -14.13 -39.67
N LYS A 23 -18.36 -15.22 -39.39
CA LYS A 23 -18.85 -16.59 -39.56
C LYS A 23 -19.38 -17.09 -38.21
N THR A 24 -20.69 -17.25 -38.08
CA THR A 24 -21.30 -17.76 -36.85
C THR A 24 -21.12 -19.27 -36.76
N LEU A 25 -20.34 -19.72 -35.78
CA LEU A 25 -20.24 -21.13 -35.42
C LEU A 25 -21.21 -21.41 -34.26
N ARG A 26 -22.12 -22.38 -34.43
CA ARG A 26 -23.01 -22.86 -33.35
C ARG A 26 -22.57 -24.25 -32.92
N GLY A 27 -22.37 -24.43 -31.62
CA GLY A 27 -22.09 -25.72 -30.99
C GLY A 27 -22.83 -25.83 -29.66
N SER A 28 -23.21 -27.05 -29.28
CA SER A 28 -23.80 -27.35 -27.97
C SER A 28 -22.79 -28.14 -27.15
N PHE A 29 -22.39 -27.60 -26.00
CA PHE A 29 -21.50 -28.29 -25.06
C PHE A 29 -22.35 -29.08 -24.07
N SER A 30 -22.36 -30.41 -24.21
CA SER A 30 -22.98 -31.30 -23.24
C SER A 30 -21.93 -32.29 -22.73
N SER A 31 -21.56 -32.15 -21.45
CA SER A 31 -20.68 -33.09 -20.77
C SER A 31 -21.28 -34.50 -20.69
N ALA A 32 -22.61 -34.61 -20.77
CA ALA A 32 -23.32 -35.88 -20.87
C ALA A 32 -23.13 -36.50 -22.26
N ALA A 33 -23.33 -35.74 -23.34
CA ALA A 33 -23.11 -36.24 -24.70
C ALA A 33 -21.64 -36.62 -24.96
N ALA A 34 -20.69 -35.88 -24.38
CA ALA A 34 -19.26 -36.22 -24.45
C ALA A 34 -18.96 -37.55 -23.71
N ARG A 35 -19.57 -37.77 -22.55
CA ARG A 35 -19.47 -39.04 -21.79
C ARG A 35 -20.11 -40.21 -22.54
N ASP A 36 -21.28 -40.01 -23.14
CA ASP A 36 -22.02 -41.04 -23.87
C ASP A 36 -21.27 -41.49 -25.13
N ALA A 37 -20.50 -40.60 -25.76
CA ALA A 37 -19.65 -40.89 -26.91
C ALA A 37 -18.26 -41.46 -26.53
N GLN A 38 -18.05 -41.91 -25.28
CA GLN A 38 -16.75 -42.33 -24.73
C GLN A 38 -15.64 -41.26 -24.82
N GLY A 39 -16.02 -40.00 -25.02
CA GLY A 39 -15.11 -38.86 -25.01
C GLY A 39 -14.81 -38.36 -23.59
N GLN A 40 -13.67 -37.68 -23.42
CA GLN A 40 -13.42 -36.91 -22.21
C GLN A 40 -14.37 -35.71 -22.14
N SER A 41 -14.70 -35.24 -20.93
CA SER A 41 -15.43 -33.99 -20.75
C SER A 41 -14.71 -32.87 -21.47
N ILE A 42 -15.36 -32.22 -22.44
CA ILE A 42 -14.75 -31.15 -23.21
C ILE A 42 -14.44 -29.98 -22.27
N GLY A 43 -13.15 -29.79 -21.96
CA GLY A 43 -12.68 -28.79 -21.00
C GLY A 43 -12.18 -27.49 -21.61
N HIS A 44 -12.08 -27.39 -22.95
CA HIS A 44 -11.51 -26.22 -23.62
C HIS A 44 -12.06 -26.04 -25.05
N PHE A 45 -12.22 -24.78 -25.46
CA PHE A 45 -12.55 -24.38 -26.82
C PHE A 45 -11.57 -23.29 -27.26
N GLU A 46 -10.94 -23.48 -28.41
CA GLU A 46 -9.99 -22.53 -28.97
C GLU A 46 -10.56 -21.93 -30.25
N PHE A 47 -10.61 -20.60 -30.30
CA PHE A 47 -11.00 -19.86 -31.49
C PHE A 47 -9.83 -18.99 -31.94
N HIS A 48 -9.45 -19.12 -33.20
CA HIS A 48 -8.41 -18.30 -33.82
C HIS A 48 -9.07 -17.24 -34.70
N GLY A 49 -8.98 -15.97 -34.28
CA GLY A 49 -9.45 -14.82 -35.05
C GLY A 49 -9.25 -13.50 -34.30
N ASP A 50 -9.03 -12.41 -35.04
CA ASP A 50 -8.71 -11.09 -34.46
C ASP A 50 -9.88 -10.45 -33.71
N HIS A 51 -11.11 -10.84 -34.05
CA HIS A 51 -12.35 -10.38 -33.40
C HIS A 51 -13.34 -11.54 -33.25
N ALA A 52 -13.73 -11.86 -32.00
CA ALA A 52 -14.68 -12.92 -31.68
C ALA A 52 -15.73 -12.42 -30.70
N LEU A 53 -17.00 -12.75 -30.93
CA LEU A 53 -18.09 -12.51 -29.99
C LEU A 53 -18.60 -13.85 -29.47
N LEU A 54 -18.33 -14.13 -28.19
CA LEU A 54 -18.75 -15.36 -27.54
C LEU A 54 -20.13 -15.16 -26.91
N CYS A 55 -21.15 -15.83 -27.45
CA CYS A 55 -22.49 -15.85 -26.87
C CYS A 55 -22.69 -17.17 -26.10
N VAL A 56 -22.77 -17.09 -24.76
CA VAL A 56 -22.94 -18.25 -23.89
C VAL A 56 -24.38 -18.29 -23.40
N ARG A 57 -25.08 -19.41 -23.67
CA ARG A 57 -26.41 -19.68 -23.12
C ARG A 57 -26.33 -20.80 -22.11
N ILE A 58 -26.68 -20.51 -20.85
CA ILE A 58 -26.73 -21.49 -19.76
C ILE A 58 -28.14 -22.08 -19.72
N ASN A 59 -28.28 -23.36 -20.05
CA ASN A 59 -29.60 -24.01 -20.13
C ASN A 59 -30.23 -24.29 -18.75
N ASN A 60 -29.43 -24.47 -17.69
CA ASN A 60 -29.92 -24.75 -16.34
C ASN A 60 -29.21 -23.87 -15.31
N ILE A 61 -29.78 -22.69 -15.07
CA ILE A 61 -29.23 -21.67 -14.18
C ILE A 61 -29.23 -22.16 -12.72
N ALA A 62 -30.26 -22.88 -12.28
CA ALA A 62 -30.37 -23.37 -10.90
C ALA A 62 -29.23 -24.33 -10.52
N VAL A 63 -28.88 -25.25 -11.42
CA VAL A 63 -27.75 -26.18 -11.21
C VAL A 63 -26.41 -25.47 -11.32
N ALA A 64 -26.29 -24.49 -12.21
CA ALA A 64 -25.07 -23.69 -12.35
C ALA A 64 -24.79 -22.87 -11.08
N VAL A 65 -25.82 -22.25 -10.51
CA VAL A 65 -25.73 -21.50 -9.24
C VAL A 65 -25.45 -22.45 -8.08
N GLY A 66 -26.19 -23.56 -7.96
CA GLY A 66 -25.99 -24.53 -6.87
C GLY A 66 -24.64 -25.25 -6.88
N LYS A 67 -23.93 -25.24 -8.02
CA LYS A 67 -22.56 -25.80 -8.17
C LYS A 67 -21.48 -24.74 -8.29
N GLU A 68 -21.81 -23.46 -8.08
CA GLU A 68 -20.91 -22.31 -8.25
C GLU A 68 -20.13 -22.34 -9.58
N ALA A 69 -20.80 -22.67 -10.68
CA ALA A 69 -20.16 -22.77 -11.98
C ALA A 69 -19.69 -21.39 -12.45
N LYS A 70 -18.36 -21.23 -12.60
CA LYS A 70 -17.72 -19.98 -13.05
C LYS A 70 -17.12 -20.17 -14.44
N LEU A 71 -17.42 -19.25 -15.36
CA LEU A 71 -16.81 -19.19 -16.69
C LEU A 71 -15.66 -18.18 -16.66
N TYR A 72 -14.44 -18.65 -16.96
CA TYR A 72 -13.26 -17.80 -17.04
C TYR A 72 -12.78 -17.73 -18.49
N LEU A 73 -12.46 -16.52 -18.97
CA LEU A 73 -11.95 -16.25 -20.31
C LEU A 73 -10.50 -15.76 -20.20
N PHE A 74 -9.60 -16.34 -20.99
CA PHE A 74 -8.18 -15.99 -20.99
C PHE A 74 -7.70 -15.63 -22.40
N GLN A 75 -6.69 -14.77 -22.48
CA GLN A 75 -6.02 -14.45 -23.73
C GLN A 75 -4.96 -15.52 -24.04
N ALA A 76 -4.92 -16.00 -25.30
CA ALA A 76 -4.13 -17.17 -25.71
C ALA A 76 -2.63 -17.12 -25.32
N ARG A 77 -2.02 -15.93 -25.25
CA ARG A 77 -0.61 -15.76 -24.86
C ARG A 77 -0.30 -16.14 -23.41
N GLU A 78 -1.24 -15.92 -22.49
CA GLU A 78 -1.06 -16.33 -21.08
C GLU A 78 -1.30 -17.83 -20.90
N LEU A 79 -2.27 -18.40 -21.63
CA LEU A 79 -2.59 -19.83 -21.59
C LEU A 79 -1.47 -20.70 -22.21
N LEU A 80 -0.84 -20.23 -23.30
CA LEU A 80 0.26 -20.93 -23.97
C LEU A 80 1.48 -21.12 -23.06
N LYS A 81 1.87 -20.07 -22.31
CA LYS A 81 2.96 -20.14 -21.32
C LYS A 81 2.67 -21.15 -20.20
N LEU A 82 1.40 -21.28 -19.78
CA LEU A 82 0.96 -22.25 -18.78
C LEU A 82 0.86 -23.68 -19.32
N ARG A 83 0.69 -23.84 -20.64
CA ARG A 83 0.57 -25.14 -21.33
C ARG A 83 1.93 -25.77 -21.59
N GLU A 84 2.93 -24.99 -22.01
CA GLU A 84 4.29 -25.50 -22.25
C GLU A 84 4.98 -25.97 -20.96
N GLY A 85 4.59 -25.43 -19.81
CA GLY A 85 5.19 -25.76 -18.52
C GLY A 85 4.57 -26.96 -17.78
N SER A 86 3.41 -27.51 -18.19
CA SER A 86 2.85 -28.68 -17.51
C SER A 86 1.73 -29.42 -18.24
N ASN A 87 2.00 -30.68 -18.56
CA ASN A 87 1.06 -31.63 -19.13
C ASN A 87 0.20 -32.39 -18.09
N GLY A 88 0.18 -31.98 -16.81
CA GLY A 88 -0.45 -32.78 -15.74
C GLY A 88 -1.51 -32.10 -14.86
N TYR A 89 -1.70 -30.78 -14.94
CA TYR A 89 -2.51 -30.06 -13.92
C TYR A 89 -3.99 -29.85 -14.29
N SER A 90 -4.85 -29.91 -13.27
CA SER A 90 -6.29 -29.60 -13.34
C SER A 90 -6.54 -28.12 -13.68
N CYS A 91 -7.67 -27.77 -14.32
CA CYS A 91 -8.01 -26.38 -14.69
C CYS A 91 -7.99 -25.41 -13.49
N SER A 92 -8.38 -25.87 -12.30
CA SER A 92 -8.31 -25.07 -11.06
C SER A 92 -6.87 -24.72 -10.66
N GLU A 93 -5.96 -25.66 -10.89
CA GLU A 93 -4.54 -25.52 -10.56
C GLU A 93 -3.78 -24.67 -11.60
N LYS A 94 -4.24 -24.69 -12.86
CA LYS A 94 -3.79 -23.73 -13.87
C LYS A 94 -4.28 -22.32 -13.58
N LEU A 95 -5.52 -22.17 -13.09
CA LEU A 95 -6.10 -20.90 -12.66
C LEU A 95 -5.31 -20.32 -11.48
N SER A 96 -5.08 -21.11 -10.42
CA SER A 96 -4.32 -20.67 -9.24
C SER A 96 -2.90 -20.22 -9.62
N LYS A 97 -2.21 -20.97 -10.49
CA LYS A 97 -0.88 -20.59 -10.99
C LYS A 97 -0.89 -19.27 -11.75
N ALA A 98 -1.85 -19.06 -12.66
CA ALA A 98 -1.97 -17.80 -13.43
C ALA A 98 -2.23 -16.58 -12.53
N GLN A 99 -3.05 -16.74 -11.48
CA GLN A 99 -3.32 -15.68 -10.51
C GLN A 99 -2.05 -15.20 -9.82
N LEU A 100 -1.16 -16.17 -9.56
CA LEU A 100 -0.10 -16.09 -8.59
C LEU A 100 1.22 -15.63 -9.21
N THR A 101 1.46 -15.95 -10.49
CA THR A 101 2.63 -15.45 -11.23
C THR A 101 2.73 -13.92 -11.14
N ARG A 102 1.60 -13.22 -11.25
CA ARG A 102 1.55 -11.76 -11.15
C ARG A 102 1.90 -11.22 -9.75
N LEU A 103 1.50 -11.91 -8.68
CA LEU A 103 1.82 -11.51 -7.31
C LEU A 103 3.30 -11.76 -7.00
N HIS A 104 3.83 -12.90 -7.45
CA HIS A 104 5.25 -13.22 -7.31
C HIS A 104 6.15 -12.17 -7.98
N GLU A 105 5.86 -11.80 -9.23
CA GLU A 105 6.58 -10.75 -9.95
C GLU A 105 6.53 -9.39 -9.22
N PHE A 106 5.37 -9.05 -8.66
CA PHE A 106 5.22 -7.83 -7.86
C PHE A 106 6.12 -7.82 -6.62
N PHE A 107 6.09 -8.88 -5.80
CA PHE A 107 6.92 -8.95 -4.59
C PHE A 107 8.42 -9.01 -4.91
N PHE A 108 8.81 -9.68 -6.00
CA PHE A 108 10.19 -9.66 -6.49
C PHE A 108 10.66 -8.23 -6.80
N LEU A 109 9.88 -7.49 -7.60
CA LEU A 109 10.19 -6.10 -7.94
C LEU A 109 10.21 -5.20 -6.71
N LEU A 110 9.28 -5.39 -5.78
CA LEU A 110 9.20 -4.62 -4.54
C LEU A 110 10.44 -4.83 -3.65
N VAL A 111 10.86 -6.08 -3.46
CA VAL A 111 12.08 -6.43 -2.72
C VAL A 111 13.32 -5.84 -3.39
N LEU A 112 13.40 -5.91 -4.73
CA LEU A 112 14.51 -5.31 -5.49
C LEU A 112 14.59 -3.79 -5.27
N VAL A 113 13.44 -3.10 -5.33
CA VAL A 113 13.37 -1.66 -5.08
C VAL A 113 13.82 -1.32 -3.66
N TYR A 114 13.35 -2.05 -2.64
CA TYR A 114 13.80 -1.84 -1.26
C TYR A 114 15.30 -2.07 -1.10
N PHE A 115 15.84 -3.11 -1.73
CA PHE A 115 17.28 -3.40 -1.70
C PHE A 115 18.10 -2.27 -2.32
N VAL A 116 17.73 -1.81 -3.52
CA VAL A 116 18.43 -0.70 -4.21
C VAL A 116 18.37 0.59 -3.37
N ILE A 117 17.21 0.92 -2.81
CA ILE A 117 17.05 2.08 -1.92
C ILE A 117 17.92 1.92 -0.66
N ALA A 118 17.94 0.74 -0.04
CA ALA A 118 18.77 0.47 1.12
C ALA A 118 20.26 0.67 0.79
N CYS A 119 20.75 0.18 -0.35
CA CYS A 119 22.13 0.38 -0.78
C CYS A 119 22.48 1.87 -0.98
N ILE A 120 21.59 2.64 -1.62
CA ILE A 120 21.83 4.07 -1.89
C ILE A 120 21.87 4.89 -0.59
N TYR A 121 20.96 4.59 0.35
CA TYR A 121 20.77 5.42 1.55
C TYR A 121 21.44 4.88 2.81
N ALA A 122 22.00 3.67 2.82
CA ALA A 122 22.59 3.04 4.01
C ALA A 122 23.62 3.95 4.70
N GLN A 123 24.56 4.50 3.94
CA GLN A 123 25.61 5.36 4.50
C GLN A 123 25.06 6.68 5.04
N SER A 124 24.17 7.33 4.29
CA SER A 124 23.52 8.58 4.72
C SER A 124 22.69 8.37 5.98
N LEU A 125 21.99 7.24 6.07
CA LEU A 125 21.14 6.91 7.21
C LEU A 125 21.95 6.60 8.46
N TRP A 126 23.00 5.79 8.32
CA TRP A 126 23.89 5.46 9.42
C TRP A 126 24.51 6.71 10.03
N GLN A 127 24.95 7.65 9.19
CA GLN A 127 25.48 8.94 9.63
C GLN A 127 24.41 9.80 10.30
N ALA A 128 23.20 9.90 9.74
CA ALA A 128 22.11 10.68 10.32
C ALA A 128 21.67 10.14 11.69
N ILE A 129 21.62 8.81 11.86
CA ILE A 129 21.28 8.16 13.13
C ILE A 129 22.38 8.42 14.16
N LYS A 130 23.65 8.16 13.81
CA LYS A 130 24.77 8.31 14.74
C LYS A 130 24.95 9.75 15.25
N LYS A 131 24.59 10.75 14.45
CA LYS A 131 24.76 12.18 14.78
C LYS A 131 23.72 12.72 15.79
N GLY A 132 22.61 12.03 16.03
CA GLY A 132 21.71 12.36 17.14
C GLY A 132 20.97 13.71 17.05
N GLY A 133 20.50 14.12 15.86
CA GLY A 133 19.72 15.35 15.69
C GLY A 133 18.35 15.35 16.41
N PRO A 134 17.64 16.50 16.47
CA PRO A 134 16.35 16.61 17.16
C PRO A 134 15.26 15.67 16.60
N MET A 135 15.40 15.24 15.34
CA MET A 135 14.50 14.29 14.66
C MET A 135 15.00 12.84 14.68
N HIS A 136 16.05 12.54 15.45
CA HIS A 136 16.66 11.22 15.51
C HIS A 136 15.67 10.11 15.90
N MET A 137 14.81 10.35 16.88
CA MET A 137 13.82 9.36 17.32
C MET A 137 12.81 9.05 16.21
N VAL A 138 12.35 10.07 15.47
CA VAL A 138 11.44 9.92 14.34
C VAL A 138 12.10 9.13 13.22
N LEU A 139 13.35 9.45 12.87
CA LEU A 139 14.11 8.72 11.86
C LEU A 139 14.36 7.26 12.27
N LYS A 140 14.63 6.99 13.56
CA LYS A 140 14.80 5.62 14.06
C LYS A 140 13.50 4.82 13.94
N VAL A 141 12.38 5.37 14.41
CA VAL A 141 11.07 4.73 14.33
C VAL A 141 10.66 4.50 12.87
N LEU A 142 10.88 5.48 11.99
CA LEU A 142 10.56 5.36 10.57
C LEU A 142 11.44 4.33 9.86
N THR A 143 12.74 4.26 10.22
CA THR A 143 13.67 3.24 9.69
C THR A 143 13.25 1.84 10.11
N THR A 144 12.91 1.64 11.39
CA THR A 144 12.44 0.34 11.86
C THR A 144 11.11 -0.07 11.20
N ALA A 145 10.17 0.87 11.00
CA ALA A 145 8.92 0.59 10.29
C ALA A 145 9.18 0.18 8.82
N LEU A 146 10.10 0.86 8.13
CA LEU A 146 10.50 0.53 6.77
C LEU A 146 11.18 -0.84 6.68
N LEU A 147 12.04 -1.19 7.64
CA LEU A 147 12.69 -2.50 7.70
C LEU A 147 11.67 -3.62 7.95
N LEU A 148 10.68 -3.41 8.83
CA LEU A 148 9.59 -4.35 9.03
C LEU A 148 8.77 -4.53 7.75
N GLN A 149 8.44 -3.45 7.05
CA GLN A 149 7.70 -3.53 5.78
C GLN A 149 8.50 -4.26 4.69
N ALA A 150 9.80 -3.99 4.57
CA ALA A 150 10.68 -4.72 3.65
C ALA A 150 10.83 -6.20 4.04
N GLY A 151 10.90 -6.49 5.35
CA GLY A 151 10.90 -7.86 5.87
C GLY A 151 9.63 -8.62 5.54
N SER A 152 8.46 -7.97 5.64
CA SER A 152 7.18 -8.53 5.20
C SER A 152 7.17 -8.84 3.71
N ALA A 153 7.60 -7.90 2.86
CA ALA A 153 7.68 -8.09 1.41
C ALA A 153 8.62 -9.25 1.04
N PHE A 154 9.75 -9.39 1.74
CA PHE A 154 10.70 -10.49 1.54
C PHE A 154 10.14 -11.85 1.97
N ALA A 155 9.47 -11.92 3.13
CA ALA A 155 8.82 -13.13 3.60
C ALA A 155 7.68 -13.56 2.64
N ASN A 156 6.87 -12.61 2.16
CA ASN A 156 5.85 -12.85 1.13
C ASN A 156 6.48 -13.32 -0.20
N TYR A 157 7.59 -12.73 -0.63
CA TYR A 157 8.31 -13.20 -1.81
C TYR A 157 8.74 -14.66 -1.66
N ILE A 158 9.32 -15.06 -0.52
CA ILE A 158 9.71 -16.45 -0.26
C ILE A 158 8.48 -17.36 -0.27
N HIS A 159 7.41 -16.96 0.43
CA HIS A 159 6.16 -17.72 0.48
C HIS A 159 5.61 -17.99 -0.93
N PHE A 160 5.45 -16.94 -1.75
CA PHE A 160 4.93 -17.06 -3.12
C PHE A 160 5.91 -17.73 -4.08
N SER A 161 7.22 -17.60 -3.86
CA SER A 161 8.25 -18.30 -4.64
C SER A 161 8.18 -19.82 -4.43
N SER A 162 8.07 -20.27 -3.18
CA SER A 162 7.88 -21.68 -2.86
C SER A 162 6.51 -22.18 -3.30
N TYR A 163 5.47 -21.36 -3.16
CA TYR A 163 4.13 -21.71 -3.62
C TYR A 163 4.10 -21.89 -5.14
N SER A 164 4.82 -21.06 -5.91
CA SER A 164 4.86 -21.20 -7.36
C SER A 164 5.45 -22.54 -7.83
N LYS A 165 6.28 -23.20 -7.00
CA LYS A 165 6.90 -24.49 -7.32
C LYS A 165 6.00 -25.66 -6.94
N ASP A 166 5.52 -25.65 -5.70
CA ASP A 166 4.90 -26.83 -5.08
C ASP A 166 3.39 -26.65 -4.80
N GLY A 167 2.83 -25.46 -5.03
CA GLY A 167 1.42 -25.14 -4.80
C GLY A 167 1.00 -25.00 -3.33
N ILE A 168 1.90 -25.28 -2.38
CA ILE A 168 1.63 -25.23 -0.92
C ILE A 168 2.23 -23.97 -0.29
N GLY A 169 3.40 -23.52 -0.77
CA GLY A 169 4.14 -22.42 -0.15
C GLY A 169 4.72 -22.78 1.20
N VAL A 170 5.36 -21.80 1.85
CA VAL A 170 5.87 -21.97 3.22
C VAL A 170 4.92 -21.24 4.18
N PRO A 171 4.04 -21.95 4.91
CA PRO A 171 3.01 -21.30 5.73
C PRO A 171 3.62 -20.41 6.81
N PHE A 172 4.73 -20.85 7.41
CA PHE A 172 5.49 -20.04 8.37
C PHE A 172 5.95 -18.68 7.82
N MET A 173 6.35 -18.63 6.54
CA MET A 173 6.77 -17.36 5.90
C MET A 173 5.58 -16.44 5.63
N GLY A 174 4.38 -17.00 5.35
CA GLY A 174 3.15 -16.23 5.24
C GLY A 174 2.80 -15.54 6.56
N SER A 175 2.74 -16.31 7.66
CA SER A 175 2.46 -15.75 8.98
C SER A 175 3.51 -14.73 9.46
N LEU A 176 4.79 -14.96 9.13
CA LEU A 176 5.85 -13.99 9.42
C LEU A 176 5.68 -12.69 8.64
N ALA A 177 5.24 -12.78 7.37
CA ALA A 177 4.98 -11.62 6.54
C ALA A 177 3.82 -10.78 7.09
N GLU A 178 2.72 -11.42 7.51
CA GLU A 178 1.58 -10.78 8.15
C GLU A 178 1.99 -10.08 9.45
N PHE A 179 2.74 -10.78 10.32
CA PHE A 179 3.22 -10.21 11.58
C PHE A 179 4.08 -8.96 11.37
N PHE A 180 5.05 -9.01 10.45
CA PHE A 180 5.88 -7.86 10.13
C PHE A 180 5.10 -6.70 9.50
N ASP A 181 4.08 -7.00 8.68
CA ASP A 181 3.22 -5.96 8.11
C ASP A 181 2.40 -5.27 9.20
N ILE A 182 1.71 -6.04 10.06
CA ILE A 182 0.94 -5.49 11.18
C ILE A 182 1.84 -4.66 12.11
N ALA A 183 3.02 -5.16 12.45
CA ALA A 183 3.98 -4.43 13.28
C ALA A 183 4.41 -3.11 12.63
N SER A 184 4.68 -3.10 11.32
CA SER A 184 5.00 -1.88 10.57
C SER A 184 3.84 -0.88 10.58
N GLN A 185 2.60 -1.36 10.34
CA GLN A 185 1.40 -0.52 10.36
C GLN A 185 1.15 0.12 11.72
N ILE A 186 1.33 -0.63 12.82
CA ILE A 186 1.21 -0.15 14.20
C ILE A 186 2.25 0.92 14.49
N GLN A 187 3.51 0.66 14.12
CA GLN A 187 4.61 1.58 14.37
C GLN A 187 4.45 2.89 13.59
N MET A 188 3.99 2.80 12.35
CA MET A 188 3.72 3.97 11.51
C MET A 188 2.54 4.79 12.03
N LEU A 189 1.45 4.13 12.41
CA LEU A 189 0.30 4.79 13.01
C LEU A 189 0.72 5.56 14.27
N TYR A 190 1.46 4.91 15.16
CA TYR A 190 1.97 5.51 16.38
C TYR A 190 2.83 6.74 16.07
N LEU A 191 3.76 6.63 15.12
CA LEU A 191 4.61 7.74 14.68
C LEU A 191 3.77 8.95 14.22
N LEU A 192 2.84 8.73 13.28
CA LEU A 192 2.02 9.79 12.71
C LEU A 192 1.13 10.46 13.77
N LEU A 193 0.54 9.64 14.65
CA LEU A 193 -0.37 10.13 15.68
C LEU A 193 0.36 10.91 16.77
N SER A 194 1.54 10.43 17.21
CA SER A 194 2.39 11.15 18.16
C SER A 194 2.87 12.50 17.62
N LEU A 195 3.22 12.57 16.33
CA LEU A 195 3.65 13.83 15.70
C LEU A 195 2.51 14.85 15.55
N CYS A 196 1.30 14.40 15.26
CA CYS A 196 0.15 15.29 15.09
C CYS A 196 -0.55 15.64 16.40
N MET A 197 -0.77 14.68 17.30
CA MET A 197 -1.46 14.89 18.59
C MET A 197 -0.60 15.60 19.62
N GLY A 198 0.72 15.35 19.61
CA GLY A 198 1.68 16.11 20.42
C GLY A 198 1.58 17.62 20.15
N TRP A 199 1.19 18.00 18.94
CA TRP A 199 1.02 19.39 18.55
C TRP A 199 -0.39 19.95 18.84
N THR A 200 -1.46 19.21 18.53
CA THR A 200 -2.85 19.64 18.74
C THR A 200 -3.17 19.92 20.22
N ILE A 201 -2.61 19.12 21.14
CA ILE A 201 -2.89 19.22 22.58
C ILE A 201 -2.06 20.32 23.25
N VAL A 202 -0.83 20.57 22.80
CA VAL A 202 0.07 21.59 23.38
C VAL A 202 -0.41 23.02 23.05
N ARG A 203 -1.09 23.21 21.91
CA ARG A 203 -1.68 24.50 21.51
C ARG A 203 -2.76 25.02 22.47
N MET A 204 -3.44 24.14 23.21
CA MET A 204 -4.45 24.52 24.21
C MET A 204 -3.85 25.11 25.49
N LYS A 205 -2.54 24.91 25.74
CA LYS A 205 -1.89 25.35 26.99
C LYS A 205 -0.83 26.45 26.83
N LYS A 206 -0.22 26.65 25.64
CA LYS A 206 0.66 27.81 25.39
C LYS A 206 0.96 28.02 23.90
N SER A 207 1.17 29.29 23.53
CA SER A 207 1.65 29.70 22.19
C SER A 207 3.08 29.18 21.98
N GLN A 208 3.24 28.08 21.23
CA GLN A 208 4.51 27.42 21.00
C GLN A 208 5.06 27.78 19.62
N SER A 209 6.23 28.43 19.60
CA SER A 209 7.00 28.84 18.42
C SER A 209 7.92 27.73 17.86
N ARG A 210 7.85 26.51 18.43
CA ARG A 210 8.77 25.39 18.10
C ARG A 210 8.22 24.50 16.98
N PRO A 211 9.10 23.98 16.10
CA PRO A 211 8.73 23.07 15.00
C PRO A 211 8.16 21.75 15.54
N LEU A 212 7.55 20.96 14.65
CA LEU A 212 6.95 19.63 14.87
C LEU A 212 7.94 18.70 15.60
N GLN A 213 7.93 18.72 16.93
CA GLN A 213 8.83 17.96 17.79
C GLN A 213 8.03 16.82 18.43
N TRP A 214 8.70 15.69 18.65
CA TRP A 214 8.12 14.57 19.38
C TRP A 214 7.82 15.00 20.83
N ASP A 215 6.57 15.36 21.11
CA ASP A 215 6.14 15.82 22.42
C ASP A 215 5.42 14.68 23.17
N SER A 216 6.11 14.09 24.14
CA SER A 216 5.64 12.96 24.97
C SER A 216 4.68 13.41 26.09
N THR A 217 3.67 14.21 25.79
CA THR A 217 2.69 14.62 26.81
C THR A 217 1.85 13.39 27.19
N PRO A 218 1.71 13.03 28.48
CA PRO A 218 1.08 11.77 28.91
C PRO A 218 -0.37 11.59 28.39
N ALA A 219 -1.12 12.68 28.29
CA ALA A 219 -2.48 12.66 27.73
C ALA A 219 -2.48 12.34 26.21
N SER A 220 -1.58 12.94 25.44
CA SER A 220 -1.47 12.71 23.98
C SER A 220 -0.97 11.30 23.67
N THR A 221 -0.02 10.79 24.47
CA THR A 221 0.48 9.41 24.35
C THR A 221 -0.60 8.41 24.70
N GLY A 222 -1.41 8.66 25.74
CA GLY A 222 -2.52 7.78 26.11
C GLY A 222 -3.57 7.63 25.01
N ILE A 223 -4.00 8.75 24.42
CA ILE A 223 -4.96 8.74 23.29
C ILE A 223 -4.34 8.02 22.09
N ALA A 224 -3.07 8.26 21.79
CA ALA A 224 -2.39 7.63 20.67
C ALA A 224 -2.30 6.11 20.85
N VAL A 225 -1.91 5.64 22.03
CA VAL A 225 -1.84 4.21 22.37
C VAL A 225 -3.21 3.56 22.30
N PHE A 226 -4.27 4.23 22.79
CA PHE A 226 -5.64 3.70 22.69
C PHE A 226 -6.06 3.47 21.23
N ILE A 227 -5.88 4.47 20.36
CA ILE A 227 -6.20 4.36 18.92
C ILE A 227 -5.38 3.24 18.26
N VAL A 228 -4.10 3.13 18.61
CA VAL A 228 -3.23 2.06 18.10
C VAL A 228 -3.74 0.69 18.52
N ILE A 229 -4.11 0.50 19.78
CA ILE A 229 -4.67 -0.76 20.28
C ILE A 229 -5.98 -1.10 19.55
N THR A 230 -6.88 -0.13 19.39
CA THR A 230 -8.14 -0.33 18.66
C THR A 230 -7.88 -0.78 17.22
N GLN A 231 -6.93 -0.13 16.52
CA GLN A 231 -6.58 -0.52 15.16
C GLN A 231 -5.95 -1.92 15.11
N SER A 232 -5.07 -2.27 16.06
CA SER A 232 -4.46 -3.61 16.14
C SER A 232 -5.50 -4.71 16.34
N ILE A 233 -6.47 -4.49 17.24
CA ILE A 233 -7.55 -5.46 17.49
C ILE A 233 -8.38 -5.67 16.21
N LEU A 234 -8.71 -4.59 15.50
CA LEU A 234 -9.47 -4.69 14.26
C LEU A 234 -8.69 -5.39 13.14
N LEU A 235 -7.38 -5.15 13.00
CA LEU A 235 -6.53 -5.86 12.03
C LEU A 235 -6.43 -7.36 12.36
N LEU A 236 -6.27 -7.71 13.63
CA LEU A 236 -6.25 -9.12 14.06
C LEU A 236 -7.61 -9.78 13.82
N TRP A 237 -8.72 -9.08 14.09
CA TRP A 237 -10.06 -9.57 13.79
C TRP A 237 -10.19 -9.92 12.31
N GLU A 238 -9.80 -9.01 11.41
CA GLU A 238 -9.87 -9.23 9.96
C GLU A 238 -9.12 -10.51 9.54
N GLN A 239 -7.92 -10.75 10.09
CA GLN A 239 -7.14 -11.96 9.81
C GLN A 239 -7.80 -13.27 10.31
N PHE A 240 -8.45 -13.24 11.48
CA PHE A 240 -9.13 -14.42 12.02
C PHE A 240 -10.41 -14.77 11.26
N GLU A 241 -11.15 -13.76 10.79
CA GLU A 241 -12.38 -13.95 10.01
C GLU A 241 -12.07 -14.66 8.67
N ASP A 242 -10.98 -14.29 8.00
CA ASP A 242 -10.54 -14.88 6.72
C ASP A 242 -10.15 -16.38 6.85
N THR A 243 -9.80 -16.84 8.05
CA THR A 243 -9.38 -18.23 8.29
C THR A 243 -10.57 -19.18 8.54
N SER A 244 -11.79 -18.66 8.73
CA SER A 244 -12.96 -19.42 9.19
C SER A 244 -13.82 -19.95 8.03
N PRO A 245 -13.89 -21.27 7.74
CA PRO A 245 -14.50 -21.75 6.50
C PRO A 245 -16.04 -21.73 6.42
N HIS A 246 -16.78 -21.45 7.50
CA HIS A 246 -18.21 -21.81 7.60
C HIS A 246 -19.10 -20.80 8.33
N SER A 247 -19.38 -19.64 7.74
CA SER A 247 -20.59 -18.82 7.98
C SER A 247 -20.63 -17.58 7.05
N HIS A 248 -20.51 -17.83 5.76
CA HIS A 248 -20.59 -16.82 4.71
C HIS A 248 -21.99 -16.18 4.66
N HIS A 249 -22.10 -14.89 5.02
CA HIS A 249 -22.82 -13.85 4.23
C HIS A 249 -23.10 -12.54 5.00
N SER A 250 -22.95 -12.48 6.33
CA SER A 250 -23.29 -11.25 7.08
C SER A 250 -22.13 -10.57 7.83
N HIS A 251 -21.09 -11.32 8.25
CA HIS A 251 -20.01 -10.78 9.09
C HIS A 251 -18.71 -10.45 8.33
N HIS A 252 -18.55 -10.96 7.11
CA HIS A 252 -17.34 -10.83 6.27
C HIS A 252 -16.89 -9.38 5.97
N ASN A 253 -17.76 -8.40 6.21
CA ASN A 253 -17.51 -6.99 5.88
C ASN A 253 -17.40 -6.08 7.12
N LEU A 254 -17.73 -6.55 8.32
CA LEU A 254 -17.87 -5.65 9.47
C LEU A 254 -16.50 -5.17 9.99
N ALA A 255 -15.53 -6.06 10.16
CA ALA A 255 -14.18 -5.70 10.60
C ALA A 255 -13.49 -4.77 9.57
N GLY A 256 -13.53 -5.13 8.29
CA GLY A 256 -12.99 -4.31 7.19
C GLY A 256 -13.69 -2.94 7.06
N ILE A 257 -15.03 -2.87 7.17
CA ILE A 257 -15.76 -1.59 7.20
C ILE A 257 -15.35 -0.76 8.41
N LEU A 258 -15.28 -1.35 9.61
CA LEU A 258 -14.88 -0.63 10.81
C LEU A 258 -13.45 -0.07 10.69
N LEU A 259 -12.52 -0.83 10.12
CA LEU A 259 -11.18 -0.36 9.80
C LEU A 259 -11.20 0.81 8.81
N ILE A 260 -11.97 0.70 7.73
CA ILE A 260 -12.14 1.77 6.74
C ILE A 260 -12.69 3.05 7.39
N VAL A 261 -13.75 2.94 8.19
CA VAL A 261 -14.36 4.07 8.90
C VAL A 261 -13.36 4.70 9.87
N LEU A 262 -12.65 3.89 10.66
CA LEU A 262 -11.62 4.37 11.58
C LEU A 262 -10.52 5.14 10.83
N ARG A 263 -10.02 4.61 9.71
CA ARG A 263 -8.99 5.27 8.88
C ARG A 263 -9.47 6.60 8.30
N ILE A 264 -10.73 6.69 7.87
CA ILE A 264 -11.33 7.94 7.38
C ILE A 264 -11.42 8.96 8.52
N CYS A 265 -11.90 8.56 9.71
CA CYS A 265 -11.96 9.43 10.88
C CYS A 265 -10.58 9.95 11.31
N LEU A 266 -9.55 9.08 11.30
CA LEU A 266 -8.17 9.47 11.57
C LEU A 266 -7.63 10.42 10.50
N ALA A 267 -7.87 10.16 9.21
CA ALA A 267 -7.46 11.04 8.13
C ALA A 267 -8.09 12.44 8.25
N LEU A 268 -9.39 12.51 8.57
CA LEU A 268 -10.11 13.77 8.75
C LEU A 268 -9.60 14.55 9.97
N SER A 269 -9.46 13.90 11.12
CA SER A 269 -8.97 14.56 12.34
C SER A 269 -7.55 15.11 12.17
N LEU A 270 -6.64 14.33 11.59
CA LEU A 270 -5.26 14.75 11.32
C LEU A 270 -5.20 15.82 10.21
N GLY A 271 -6.00 15.68 9.15
CA GLY A 271 -6.10 16.66 8.07
C GLY A 271 -6.60 18.02 8.57
N CYS A 272 -7.66 18.03 9.38
CA CYS A 272 -8.18 19.24 10.01
C CYS A 272 -7.13 19.90 10.94
N GLY A 273 -6.46 19.09 11.77
CA GLY A 273 -5.37 19.58 12.63
C GLY A 273 -4.24 20.22 11.83
N LEU A 274 -3.75 19.52 10.79
CA LEU A 274 -2.69 19.99 9.90
C LEU A 274 -3.09 21.25 9.10
N TYR A 275 -4.33 21.32 8.63
CA TYR A 275 -4.85 22.49 7.92
C TYR A 275 -4.82 23.75 8.80
N GLN A 276 -5.19 23.65 10.07
CA GLN A 276 -5.09 24.76 11.03
C GLN A 276 -3.64 25.19 11.32
N ILE A 277 -2.65 24.32 11.11
CA ILE A 277 -1.22 24.69 11.19
C ILE A 277 -0.83 25.49 9.98
N ILE A 278 -1.14 24.94 8.80
CA ILE A 278 -0.74 25.46 7.50
C ILE A 278 -1.29 26.89 7.29
N THR A 279 -2.51 27.16 7.75
CA THR A 279 -3.16 28.47 7.59
C THR A 279 -2.60 29.55 8.51
N VAL A 280 -2.12 29.18 9.71
CA VAL A 280 -1.59 30.14 10.69
C VAL A 280 -0.08 30.37 10.50
N GLU A 281 0.63 29.44 9.88
CA GLU A 281 2.08 29.51 9.69
C GLU A 281 2.48 30.62 8.69
N ARG A 282 3.26 31.59 9.18
CA ARG A 282 3.70 32.75 8.37
C ARG A 282 4.93 32.45 7.49
N SER A 283 5.75 31.47 7.87
CA SER A 283 6.95 31.11 7.10
C SER A 283 6.59 30.18 5.94
N THR A 284 6.90 30.60 4.71
CA THR A 284 6.70 29.80 3.50
C THR A 284 7.42 28.46 3.57
N LEU A 285 8.64 28.42 4.10
CA LEU A 285 9.45 27.20 4.22
C LEU A 285 8.81 26.18 5.18
N LYS A 286 8.36 26.63 6.36
CA LYS A 286 7.67 25.75 7.32
C LYS A 286 6.32 25.29 6.79
N ARG A 287 5.61 26.16 6.07
CA ARG A 287 4.34 25.83 5.44
C ARG A 287 4.50 24.72 4.39
N GLU A 288 5.52 24.78 3.54
CA GLU A 288 5.82 23.72 2.56
C GLU A 288 6.16 22.37 3.23
N PHE A 289 6.86 22.42 4.37
CA PHE A 289 7.09 21.21 5.20
C PHE A 289 5.76 20.59 5.65
N TYR A 290 4.86 21.39 6.25
CA TYR A 290 3.57 20.88 6.72
C TYR A 290 2.67 20.40 5.59
N ILE A 291 2.71 21.05 4.42
CA ILE A 291 1.97 20.61 3.22
C ILE A 291 2.49 19.25 2.75
N THR A 292 3.81 19.07 2.69
CA THR A 292 4.42 17.80 2.25
C THR A 292 4.18 16.69 3.27
N PHE A 293 4.24 17.00 4.56
CA PHE A 293 3.87 16.10 5.64
C PHE A 293 2.40 15.68 5.53
N ALA A 294 1.48 16.63 5.34
CA ALA A 294 0.06 16.36 5.18
C ALA A 294 -0.24 15.45 3.97
N LYS A 295 0.44 15.66 2.84
CA LYS A 295 0.33 14.77 1.66
C LYS A 295 0.72 13.33 2.01
N GLY A 296 1.82 13.14 2.75
CA GLY A 296 2.24 11.82 3.22
C GLY A 296 1.20 11.17 4.14
N CYS A 297 0.75 11.90 5.16
CA CYS A 297 -0.26 11.41 6.11
C CYS A 297 -1.58 11.03 5.42
N ILE A 298 -2.13 11.94 4.60
CA ILE A 298 -3.40 11.70 3.90
C ILE A 298 -3.27 10.50 2.94
N LEU A 299 -2.16 10.41 2.20
CA LEU A 299 -1.91 9.26 1.33
C LEU A 299 -1.86 7.95 2.11
N TRP A 300 -1.23 7.92 3.30
CA TRP A 300 -1.10 6.70 4.10
C TRP A 300 -2.43 6.23 4.72
N PHE A 301 -3.25 7.15 5.24
CA PHE A 301 -4.54 6.79 5.84
C PHE A 301 -5.61 6.51 4.79
N LEU A 302 -5.65 7.29 3.71
CA LEU A 302 -6.74 7.26 2.74
C LEU A 302 -6.48 6.30 1.56
N CYS A 303 -5.28 5.71 1.44
CA CYS A 303 -5.02 4.74 0.38
C CYS A 303 -5.90 3.50 0.51
N HIS A 304 -6.09 2.96 1.72
CA HIS A 304 -6.91 1.78 1.96
C HIS A 304 -8.40 2.01 1.59
N PRO A 305 -9.10 3.00 2.16
CA PRO A 305 -10.49 3.28 1.79
C PRO A 305 -10.62 3.71 0.31
N GLY A 306 -9.67 4.51 -0.20
CA GLY A 306 -9.69 4.94 -1.59
C GLY A 306 -9.59 3.77 -2.58
N LEU A 307 -8.69 2.82 -2.34
CA LEU A 307 -8.52 1.65 -3.18
C LEU A 307 -9.66 0.65 -3.01
N ALA A 308 -10.20 0.49 -1.80
CA ALA A 308 -11.43 -0.29 -1.60
C ALA A 308 -12.59 0.28 -2.42
N CYS A 309 -12.79 1.60 -2.43
CA CYS A 309 -13.79 2.25 -3.27
C CYS A 309 -13.53 2.06 -4.78
N ILE A 310 -12.27 2.20 -5.23
CA ILE A 310 -11.90 2.00 -6.63
C ILE A 310 -12.09 0.54 -7.06
N SER A 311 -11.89 -0.41 -6.14
CA SER A 311 -12.05 -1.84 -6.42
C SER A 311 -13.46 -2.22 -6.87
N PHE A 312 -14.49 -1.43 -6.53
CA PHE A 312 -15.87 -1.66 -6.97
C PHE A 312 -16.06 -1.60 -8.50
N ILE A 313 -15.10 -1.02 -9.23
CA ILE A 313 -15.11 -0.94 -10.68
C ILE A 313 -14.58 -2.25 -11.32
N PHE A 314 -13.79 -3.03 -10.59
CA PHE A 314 -13.14 -4.25 -11.08
C PHE A 314 -14.00 -5.51 -10.80
N ASN A 315 -13.71 -6.61 -11.49
CA ASN A 315 -14.36 -7.90 -11.23
C ASN A 315 -13.89 -8.49 -9.88
N ASP A 316 -14.76 -9.20 -9.15
CA ASP A 316 -14.53 -9.68 -7.78
C ASP A 316 -13.17 -10.37 -7.59
N TYR A 317 -12.79 -11.24 -8.52
CA TYR A 317 -11.52 -11.97 -8.52
C TYR A 317 -10.26 -11.07 -8.57
N GLN A 318 -10.36 -9.88 -9.17
CA GLN A 318 -9.23 -8.95 -9.29
C GLN A 318 -9.20 -7.93 -8.16
N ARG A 319 -10.32 -7.73 -7.45
CA ARG A 319 -10.47 -6.67 -6.43
C ARG A 319 -9.44 -6.79 -5.34
N GLU A 320 -9.37 -7.96 -4.71
CA GLU A 320 -8.46 -8.23 -3.60
C GLU A 320 -7.00 -7.98 -4.01
N LYS A 321 -6.59 -8.44 -5.20
CA LYS A 321 -5.23 -8.23 -5.72
C LYS A 321 -4.92 -6.75 -5.96
N VAL A 322 -5.85 -6.03 -6.58
CA VAL A 322 -5.68 -4.60 -6.89
C VAL A 322 -5.62 -3.79 -5.60
N VAL A 323 -6.45 -4.13 -4.61
CA VAL A 323 -6.44 -3.49 -3.28
C VAL A 323 -5.11 -3.77 -2.58
N THR A 324 -4.69 -5.03 -2.45
CA THR A 324 -3.45 -5.39 -1.76
C THR A 324 -2.21 -4.76 -2.42
N ILE A 325 -2.05 -4.92 -3.74
CA ILE A 325 -0.93 -4.32 -4.49
C ILE A 325 -0.97 -2.80 -4.37
N GLY A 326 -2.14 -2.19 -4.55
CA GLY A 326 -2.29 -0.74 -4.49
C GLY A 326 -1.98 -0.18 -3.11
N VAL A 327 -2.44 -0.83 -2.03
CA VAL A 327 -2.24 -0.37 -0.66
C VAL A 327 -0.76 -0.42 -0.30
N ILE A 328 -0.08 -1.54 -0.59
CA ILE A 328 1.36 -1.69 -0.34
C ILE A 328 2.14 -0.60 -1.10
N LEU A 329 1.80 -0.35 -2.37
CA LEU A 329 2.45 0.69 -3.17
C LEU A 329 2.21 2.10 -2.61
N CYS A 330 0.97 2.46 -2.31
CA CYS A 330 0.64 3.77 -1.76
C CYS A 330 1.28 4.00 -0.39
N GLN A 331 1.28 3.00 0.49
CA GLN A 331 1.93 3.07 1.80
C GLN A 331 3.45 3.22 1.65
N SER A 332 4.08 2.46 0.74
CA SER A 332 5.51 2.58 0.45
C SER A 332 5.88 3.97 -0.07
N VAL A 333 5.07 4.53 -0.98
CA VAL A 333 5.27 5.89 -1.50
C VAL A 333 5.14 6.93 -0.38
N SER A 334 4.13 6.79 0.48
CA SER A 334 3.95 7.69 1.63
C SER A 334 5.15 7.63 2.58
N MET A 335 5.64 6.42 2.90
CA MET A 335 6.84 6.21 3.72
C MET A 335 8.05 6.92 3.13
N VAL A 336 8.28 6.80 1.83
CA VAL A 336 9.40 7.48 1.14
C VAL A 336 9.27 9.00 1.20
N ILE A 337 8.05 9.55 1.01
CA ILE A 337 7.80 10.99 1.11
C ILE A 337 8.15 11.48 2.52
N LEU A 338 7.65 10.82 3.55
CA LEU A 338 7.90 11.18 4.95
C LEU A 338 9.37 11.02 5.33
N TYR A 339 10.01 9.96 4.86
CA TYR A 339 11.43 9.71 5.12
C TYR A 339 12.31 10.80 4.53
N ARG A 340 12.09 11.16 3.26
CA ARG A 340 12.82 12.27 2.63
C ARG A 340 12.59 13.59 3.35
N LEU A 341 11.35 13.84 3.78
CA LEU A 341 10.98 15.06 4.50
C LEU A 341 11.72 15.20 5.84
N PHE A 342 11.79 14.13 6.64
CA PHE A 342 12.50 14.17 7.92
C PHE A 342 14.01 14.19 7.75
N LEU A 343 14.55 13.51 6.74
CA LEU A 343 15.97 13.52 6.44
C LEU A 343 16.45 14.90 5.98
N SER A 344 15.72 15.56 5.07
CA SER A 344 16.10 16.89 4.58
C SER A 344 16.10 17.95 5.69
N HIS A 345 15.11 17.88 6.60
CA HIS A 345 15.07 18.79 7.75
C HIS A 345 16.15 18.50 8.78
N SER A 346 16.49 17.23 9.02
CA SER A 346 17.61 16.88 9.89
C SER A 346 18.93 17.49 9.39
N LEU A 347 19.16 17.49 8.07
CA LEU A 347 20.32 18.12 7.44
C LEU A 347 20.27 19.66 7.50
N TYR A 348 19.10 20.27 7.33
CA TYR A 348 18.95 21.72 7.45
C TYR A 348 19.33 22.23 8.85
N TRP A 349 18.94 21.51 9.90
CA TRP A 349 19.31 21.82 11.28
C TRP A 349 20.82 21.70 11.51
N GLU A 350 21.50 20.77 10.83
CA GLU A 350 22.97 20.63 10.86
C GLU A 350 23.65 21.86 10.22
N VAL A 351 23.21 22.28 9.03
CA VAL A 351 23.79 23.47 8.38
C VAL A 351 23.51 24.73 9.20
N SER A 352 22.32 24.84 9.79
CA SER A 352 21.94 25.97 10.63
C SER A 352 22.75 26.03 11.94
N SER A 353 22.98 24.90 12.61
CA SER A 353 23.79 24.85 13.83
C SER A 353 25.26 25.16 13.54
N LEU A 354 25.82 24.64 12.44
CA LEU A 354 27.17 24.96 11.99
C LEU A 354 27.34 26.45 11.64
N SER A 355 26.33 27.07 11.00
CA SER A 355 26.36 28.51 10.70
C SER A 355 26.32 29.38 11.96
N SER A 356 25.59 28.94 12.99
CA SER A 356 25.50 29.67 14.27
C SER A 356 26.80 29.65 15.09
N VAL A 357 27.65 28.66 14.89
CA VAL A 357 28.98 28.56 15.51
C VAL A 357 30.01 29.45 14.79
N THR A 358 29.73 29.85 13.54
CA THR A 358 30.66 30.65 12.72
C THR A 358 30.42 32.15 12.82
N LEU A 359 29.39 32.59 13.57
CA LEU A 359 29.22 34.02 13.87
C LEU A 359 30.28 34.45 14.89
N PRO A 360 31.22 35.36 14.53
CA PRO A 360 32.19 35.85 15.49
C PRO A 360 31.43 36.56 16.59
N LEU A 361 31.47 36.01 17.80
CA LEU A 361 31.05 36.70 19.01
C LEU A 361 31.81 38.03 19.04
N THR A 362 31.09 39.14 18.83
CA THR A 362 31.61 40.47 19.12
C THR A 362 32.01 40.48 20.60
N ILE A 363 33.30 40.33 20.86
CA ILE A 363 33.90 40.56 22.17
C ILE A 363 33.49 41.97 22.58
N SER A 364 32.67 42.13 23.62
CA SER A 364 32.41 43.45 24.17
C SER A 364 33.75 44.00 24.66
N SER A 365 34.20 45.13 24.09
CA SER A 365 35.44 45.76 24.53
C SER A 365 35.25 46.16 26.00
N GLY A 366 36.06 45.59 26.88
CA GLY A 366 36.02 45.85 28.31
C GLY A 366 36.01 47.35 28.61
N HIS A 367 34.97 47.79 29.30
CA HIS A 367 34.88 49.12 29.85
C HIS A 367 35.97 49.25 30.93
N LYS A 368 37.01 50.03 30.61
CA LYS A 368 38.15 50.34 31.48
C LYS A 368 37.64 51.05 32.74
N SER A 369 37.73 50.38 33.88
CA SER A 369 37.54 50.97 35.21
C SER A 369 38.52 52.14 35.40
N ARG A 370 38.00 53.35 35.61
CA ARG A 370 38.77 54.52 36.06
C ARG A 370 39.03 54.38 37.56
N PRO A 371 40.27 54.47 38.07
CA PRO A 371 40.49 54.66 39.49
C PRO A 371 40.24 56.13 39.85
N HIS A 372 39.48 56.34 40.91
CA HIS A 372 39.39 57.61 41.63
C HIS A 372 40.72 57.87 42.35
N PHE A 373 41.32 59.03 42.08
CA PHE A 373 42.09 59.81 43.04
C PHE A 373 41.82 61.29 42.79
#